data_AF-A0A2S7WG89-F1
#
_entry.id   AF-A0A2S7WG89-F1
#
_cell.length_a   1.000
_cell.length_b   1.000
_cell.length_c   1.000
_cell.angle_alpha   90.00
_cell.angle_beta   90.00
_cell.angle_gamma   90.00
#
_symmetry.space_group_name_H-M   'P 1'
#
loop_
_entity.id
_entity.type
_entity.pdbx_description
1 polymer ?
#
loop_
_entity_poly.entity_id
_entity_poly.type
_entity_poly.pdbx_seq_one_letter_code
_entity_poly.pdbx_strand_id
1 'polypeptide(L)'
;MKTLLKIILTALAVVVLAKILPGVTVIDYTTAIIVAIVISLLNMFIRPLLVFFTLPATILTLGLFLFVINAIIILLADNLVDGFEVSGFFTALLFSVLLSFFRTILFSIFKDKNQIKN
;
A
#
# COMPACT_ATOMS: atom_id res chain seq x y z
N MET A 1 -7.78 18.69 -2.46
CA MET A 1 -6.38 18.95 -2.02
C MET A 1 -5.82 17.87 -1.08
N LYS A 2 -6.61 17.25 -0.19
CA LYS A 2 -6.12 16.16 0.70
C LYS A 2 -5.84 14.82 -0.01
N THR A 3 -6.47 14.54 -1.14
CA THR A 3 -6.34 13.28 -1.89
C THR A 3 -5.02 13.15 -2.66
N LEU A 4 -4.56 14.20 -3.34
CA LEU A 4 -3.32 14.17 -4.11
C LEU A 4 -2.09 13.98 -3.20
N LEU A 5 -2.02 14.72 -2.09
CA LEU A 5 -0.96 14.56 -1.08
C LEU A 5 -0.98 13.18 -0.43
N LYS A 6 -2.17 12.60 -0.22
CA LYS A 6 -2.33 11.23 0.29
C LYS A 6 -1.84 10.18 -0.71
N ILE A 7 -2.07 10.37 -2.01
CA ILE A 7 -1.56 9.49 -3.07
C ILE A 7 -0.04 9.55 -3.14
N ILE A 8 0.55 10.76 -3.11
CA ILE A 8 2.00 10.96 -3.17
C ILE A 8 2.69 10.34 -1.94
N LEU A 9 2.19 10.62 -0.72
CA LEU A 9 2.73 10.02 0.51
C LEU A 9 2.58 8.49 0.52
N THR A 10 1.49 7.99 -0.05
CA THR A 10 1.24 6.56 -0.21
C THR A 10 2.25 5.92 -1.15
N ALA A 11 2.50 6.52 -2.32
CA ALA A 11 3.49 6.04 -3.28
C ALA A 11 4.90 6.06 -2.69
N LEU A 12 5.26 7.15 -1.99
CA LEU A 12 6.55 7.26 -1.29
C LEU A 12 6.72 6.14 -0.25
N ALA A 13 5.69 5.88 0.56
CA ALA A 13 5.74 4.82 1.56
C ALA A 13 5.92 3.43 0.92
N VAL A 14 5.29 3.16 -0.22
CA VAL A 14 5.48 1.91 -0.97
C VAL A 14 6.93 1.75 -1.43
N VAL A 15 7.50 2.79 -2.05
CA VAL A 15 8.89 2.76 -2.55
C VAL A 15 9.89 2.57 -1.41
N VAL A 16 9.69 3.26 -0.28
CA VAL A 16 10.58 3.16 0.88
C VAL A 16 10.49 1.78 1.52
N LEU A 17 9.28 1.25 1.71
CA LEU A 17 9.09 -0.06 2.34
C LEU A 17 9.62 -1.20 1.46
N ALA A 18 9.51 -1.08 0.14
CA ALA A 18 10.07 -2.06 -0.79
C ALA A 18 11.60 -2.17 -0.69
N LYS A 19 12.29 -1.13 -0.21
CA LYS A 19 13.75 -1.16 0.03
C LYS A 19 14.14 -1.73 1.41
N ILE A 20 13.24 -1.67 2.38
CA ILE A 20 13.54 -2.01 3.78
C ILE A 20 13.13 -3.45 4.11
N LEU A 21 12.08 -3.96 3.47
CA LEU A 21 11.56 -5.30 3.77
C LEU A 21 12.36 -6.39 3.04
N PRO A 22 13.02 -7.32 3.78
CA PRO A 22 13.56 -8.52 3.17
C PRO A 22 12.41 -9.36 2.61
N GLY A 23 12.55 -9.81 1.35
CA GLY A 23 11.51 -10.55 0.63
C GLY A 23 10.61 -9.70 -0.27
N VAL A 24 10.89 -8.39 -0.40
CA VAL A 24 10.34 -7.55 -1.48
C VAL A 24 11.51 -7.05 -2.32
N THR A 25 11.48 -7.34 -3.61
CA THR A 25 12.56 -7.00 -4.55
C THR A 25 12.02 -6.12 -5.66
N VAL A 26 12.74 -5.05 -5.97
CA VAL A 26 12.46 -4.18 -7.11
C VAL A 26 13.77 -3.98 -7.86
N ILE A 27 13.80 -4.37 -9.15
CA ILE A 27 15.05 -4.41 -9.92
C ILE A 27 15.65 -3.03 -10.20
N ASP A 28 14.82 -2.01 -10.45
CA ASP A 28 15.27 -0.67 -10.78
C ASP A 28 14.24 0.43 -10.42
N TYR A 29 14.64 1.69 -10.58
CA TYR A 29 13.77 2.84 -10.30
C TYR A 29 12.57 2.91 -11.24
N THR A 30 12.71 2.45 -12.49
CA THR A 30 11.63 2.43 -13.47
C THR A 30 10.53 1.47 -13.04
N THR A 31 10.90 0.24 -12.68
CA THR A 31 9.96 -0.75 -12.14
C THR A 31 9.31 -0.24 -10.86
N ALA A 32 10.03 0.45 -9.96
CA ALA A 32 9.42 1.05 -8.77
C ALA A 32 8.28 2.04 -9.09
N ILE A 33 8.45 2.86 -10.13
CA ILE A 33 7.42 3.80 -10.61
C ILE A 33 6.25 3.03 -11.22
N ILE A 34 6.52 2.02 -12.05
CA ILE A 34 5.49 1.17 -12.67
C ILE A 34 4.67 0.46 -11.59
N VAL A 35 5.32 -0.14 -10.59
CA VAL A 35 4.67 -0.76 -9.42
C VAL A 35 3.77 0.23 -8.70
N ALA A 36 4.24 1.46 -8.44
CA ALA A 36 3.43 2.48 -7.76
C ALA A 36 2.17 2.84 -8.56
N ILE A 37 2.27 2.91 -9.90
CA ILE A 37 1.14 3.15 -10.79
C ILE A 37 0.17 1.97 -10.77
N VAL A 38 0.67 0.74 -10.94
CA VAL A 38 -0.16 -0.48 -10.93
C VAL A 38 -0.86 -0.66 -9.60
N ILE A 39 -0.16 -0.53 -8.47
CA ILE A 39 -0.78 -0.57 -7.13
C ILE A 39 -1.84 0.53 -6.98
N SER A 40 -1.62 1.72 -7.52
CA SER A 40 -2.61 2.80 -7.47
C SER A 40 -3.87 2.46 -8.29
N LEU A 41 -3.72 1.84 -9.47
CA LEU A 41 -4.83 1.37 -10.29
C LEU A 41 -5.58 0.22 -9.61
N LEU A 42 -4.87 -0.78 -9.07
CA LEU A 42 -5.47 -1.88 -8.32
C LEU A 42 -6.24 -1.35 -7.10
N ASN A 43 -5.72 -0.34 -6.40
CA ASN A 43 -6.44 0.31 -5.30
C ASN A 43 -7.69 1.09 -5.74
N MET A 44 -7.73 1.57 -6.98
CA MET A 44 -8.88 2.29 -7.52
C MET A 44 -9.99 1.31 -7.95
N PHE A 45 -9.65 0.21 -8.61
CA PHE A 45 -10.63 -0.70 -9.23
C PHE A 45 -10.85 -2.00 -8.43
N ILE A 46 -9.78 -2.66 -7.99
CA ILE A 46 -9.83 -3.98 -7.37
C ILE A 46 -10.17 -3.88 -5.89
N ARG A 47 -9.61 -2.90 -5.18
CA ARG A 47 -9.87 -2.74 -3.74
C ARG A 47 -11.35 -2.57 -3.40
N PRO A 48 -12.15 -1.72 -4.08
CA PRO A 48 -13.58 -1.61 -3.79
C PRO A 48 -14.32 -2.93 -3.97
N LEU A 49 -13.96 -3.70 -4.99
CA LEU A 49 -14.55 -5.01 -5.26
C LEU A 49 -14.22 -6.02 -4.16
N LEU A 50 -12.95 -6.12 -3.78
CA LEU A 50 -12.51 -7.00 -2.69
C LEU A 50 -13.21 -6.63 -1.38
N VAL A 51 -13.20 -5.35 -1.01
CA VAL A 51 -13.88 -4.87 0.22
C VAL A 51 -15.36 -5.22 0.19
N PHE A 52 -16.04 -5.04 -0.93
CA PHE A 52 -17.46 -5.35 -1.07
C PHE A 52 -17.74 -6.85 -0.79
N PHE A 53 -16.95 -7.75 -1.37
CA PHE A 53 -17.11 -9.19 -1.13
C PHE A 53 -16.66 -9.62 0.26
N THR A 54 -15.66 -8.96 0.82
CA THR A 54 -15.09 -9.32 2.12
C THR A 54 -15.70 -8.53 3.27
N LEU A 55 -16.77 -7.75 3.03
CA LEU A 55 -17.42 -6.92 4.04
C LEU A 55 -17.79 -7.69 5.32
N PRO A 56 -18.44 -8.87 5.25
CA PRO A 56 -18.78 -9.64 6.44
C PRO A 56 -17.52 -10.02 7.24
N ALA A 57 -16.49 -10.55 6.57
CA ALA A 57 -15.22 -10.90 7.22
C ALA A 57 -14.51 -9.66 7.79
N THR A 58 -14.59 -8.52 7.09
CA THR A 58 -14.01 -7.25 7.53
C THR A 58 -14.69 -6.75 8.81
N ILE A 59 -16.01 -6.86 8.90
CA ILE A 59 -16.76 -6.48 10.10
C ILE A 59 -16.44 -7.44 11.25
N LEU A 60 -16.47 -8.76 11.00
CA LEU A 60 -16.20 -9.79 12.00
C LEU A 60 -14.79 -9.68 12.58
N THR A 61 -13.82 -9.27 11.77
CA THR A 61 -12.42 -9.07 12.18
C THR A 61 -12.10 -7.64 12.64
N LEU A 62 -13.13 -6.80 12.83
CA LEU A 62 -12.98 -5.39 13.25
C LEU A 62 -12.02 -4.57 12.34
N GLY A 63 -12.01 -4.87 11.05
CA GLY A 63 -11.18 -4.20 10.06
C GLY A 63 -9.82 -4.84 9.83
N LEU A 64 -9.42 -5.87 10.59
CA LEU A 64 -8.12 -6.55 10.40
C LEU A 64 -8.02 -7.18 8.99
N PHE A 65 -9.15 -7.63 8.42
CA PHE A 65 -9.18 -8.17 7.06
C PHE A 65 -8.75 -7.14 5.99
N LEU A 66 -8.78 -5.83 6.29
CA LEU A 66 -8.27 -4.82 5.35
C LEU A 66 -6.77 -4.99 5.07
N PHE A 67 -5.98 -5.49 6.01
CA PHE A 67 -4.56 -5.80 5.77
C PHE A 67 -4.41 -6.97 4.78
N VAL A 68 -5.30 -7.96 4.86
CA VAL A 68 -5.36 -9.08 3.91
C VAL A 68 -5.69 -8.58 2.50
N ILE A 69 -6.67 -7.66 2.37
CA ILE A 69 -7.02 -7.06 1.07
C ILE A 69 -5.82 -6.32 0.46
N ASN A 70 -5.12 -5.51 1.26
CA ASN A 70 -3.94 -4.79 0.81
C ASN A 70 -2.80 -5.77 0.42
N ALA A 71 -2.61 -6.86 1.17
CA ALA A 71 -1.65 -7.91 0.84
C ALA A 71 -1.98 -8.57 -0.50
N ILE A 72 -3.26 -8.88 -0.75
CA ILE A 72 -3.73 -9.42 -2.04
C ILE A 72 -3.40 -8.44 -3.17
N ILE A 73 -3.63 -7.13 -2.98
CA ILE A 73 -3.29 -6.12 -3.99
C ILE A 73 -1.79 -6.07 -4.30
N ILE A 74 -0.94 -6.25 -3.28
CA ILE A 74 0.52 -6.31 -3.45
C ILE A 74 0.92 -7.55 -4.25
N LEU A 75 0.35 -8.72 -3.92
CA LEU A 75 0.58 -9.95 -4.68
C LEU A 75 0.06 -9.84 -6.12
N LEU A 76 -1.07 -9.16 -6.34
CA LEU A 76 -1.55 -8.89 -7.70
C LEU A 76 -0.57 -8.00 -8.46
N ALA A 77 0.04 -6.99 -7.82
CA ALA A 77 1.04 -6.15 -8.46
C ALA A 77 2.33 -6.95 -8.78
N ASP A 78 2.76 -7.84 -7.89
CA ASP A 78 3.86 -8.79 -8.08
C ASP A 78 3.63 -9.68 -9.31
N ASN A 79 2.41 -10.14 -9.55
CA ASN A 79 2.06 -10.91 -10.75
C ASN A 79 1.88 -10.08 -12.03
N LEU A 80 1.77 -8.75 -11.93
CA LEU A 80 1.48 -7.87 -13.08
C LEU A 80 2.70 -7.05 -13.54
N VAL A 81 3.75 -6.97 -12.73
CA VAL A 81 4.90 -6.10 -13.00
C VAL A 81 6.18 -6.93 -12.95
N ASP A 82 6.77 -7.15 -14.13
CA ASP A 82 8.08 -7.78 -14.24
C ASP A 82 9.14 -6.96 -13.49
N GLY A 83 9.90 -7.66 -12.63
CA GLY A 83 10.94 -7.04 -11.80
C GLY A 83 10.45 -6.50 -10.44
N PHE A 84 9.19 -6.75 -10.07
CA PHE A 84 8.70 -6.60 -8.71
C PHE A 84 8.33 -7.96 -8.15
N GLU A 85 9.13 -8.46 -7.23
CA GLU A 85 8.92 -9.77 -6.62
C GLU A 85 8.61 -9.67 -5.14
N VAL A 86 7.59 -10.42 -4.69
CA VAL A 86 7.23 -10.56 -3.28
C VAL A 86 7.28 -12.03 -2.89
N SER A 87 8.10 -12.36 -1.90
CA SER A 87 8.43 -13.76 -1.55
C SER A 87 7.26 -14.63 -1.08
N GLY A 88 6.08 -14.04 -0.87
CA GLY A 88 4.85 -14.76 -0.54
C GLY A 88 3.82 -13.94 0.22
N PHE A 89 2.72 -14.60 0.58
CA PHE A 89 1.57 -13.96 1.24
C PHE A 89 1.92 -13.31 2.58
N PHE A 90 2.71 -13.98 3.43
CA PHE A 90 3.08 -13.43 4.73
C PHE A 90 3.96 -12.18 4.60
N THR A 91 4.85 -12.12 3.60
CA THR A 91 5.65 -10.94 3.30
C THR A 91 4.77 -9.79 2.81
N ALA A 92 3.81 -10.06 1.92
CA ALA A 92 2.84 -9.08 1.47
C ALA A 92 1.95 -8.56 2.62
N LEU A 93 1.56 -9.44 3.55
CA LEU A 93 0.78 -9.08 4.73
C LEU A 93 1.58 -8.18 5.68
N LEU A 94 2.83 -8.55 5.97
CA LEU A 94 3.73 -7.73 6.78
C LEU A 94 3.97 -6.37 6.12
N PHE A 95 4.20 -6.33 4.81
CA PHE A 95 4.30 -5.09 4.04
C PHE A 95 3.04 -4.24 4.20
N SER A 96 1.84 -4.82 4.06
CA SER A 96 0.59 -4.07 4.23
C SER A 96 0.46 -3.45 5.62
N VAL A 97 0.83 -4.17 6.66
CA VAL A 97 0.75 -3.69 8.04
C VAL A 97 1.71 -2.51 8.21
N LEU A 98 2.98 -2.70 7.83
CA LEU A 98 4.00 -1.65 7.91
C LEU A 98 3.64 -0.43 7.06
N LEU A 99 3.07 -0.63 5.88
CA LEU A 99 2.57 0.45 5.02
C LEU A 99 1.49 1.29 5.69
N SER A 100 0.58 0.64 6.43
CA SER A 100 -0.49 1.34 7.13
C SER A 100 0.07 2.16 8.30
N PHE A 101 1.04 1.62 9.04
CA PHE A 101 1.77 2.34 10.08
C PHE A 101 2.58 3.52 9.53
N PHE A 102 3.40 3.30 8.50
CA PHE A 102 4.21 4.33 7.85
C PHE A 102 3.35 5.47 7.31
N ARG A 103 2.24 5.14 6.63
CA ARG A 103 1.30 6.16 6.13
C ARG A 103 0.72 7.00 7.26
N THR A 104 0.39 6.38 8.40
CA THR A 104 -0.15 7.09 9.57
C THR A 104 0.88 8.05 10.15
N ILE A 105 2.12 7.60 10.32
CA ILE A 105 3.23 8.42 10.84
C ILE A 105 3.54 9.57 9.88
N LEU A 106 3.73 9.28 8.59
CA LEU A 106 3.97 10.30 7.57
C LEU A 106 2.85 11.33 7.55
N PHE A 107 1.59 10.88 7.50
CA PHE A 107 0.46 11.79 7.48
C PHE A 107 0.39 12.64 8.75
N SER A 108 0.76 12.11 9.93
CA SER A 108 0.83 12.88 11.17
C SER A 108 1.86 14.01 11.07
N ILE A 109 3.08 13.72 10.60
CA ILE A 109 4.15 14.71 10.46
C ILE A 109 3.77 15.83 9.47
N PHE A 110 3.16 15.47 8.34
CA PHE A 110 2.76 16.44 7.33
C PHE A 110 1.47 17.21 7.69
N LYS A 111 0.57 16.61 8.48
CA LYS A 111 -0.65 17.29 8.98
C LYS A 111 -0.32 18.37 9.99
N ASP A 112 0.74 18.18 10.79
CA ASP A 112 1.16 19.14 11.82
C ASP A 112 1.62 20.49 11.22
N LYS A 113 2.29 20.47 10.06
CA LYS A 113 2.72 21.69 9.36
C LYS A 113 1.58 22.57 8.82
N ASN A 114 0.38 22.02 8.64
CA ASN A 114 -0.78 22.78 8.13
C ASN A 114 -1.65 23.41 9.22
N GLN A 115 -1.35 23.21 10.50
CA GLN A 115 -2.06 23.88 11.60
C GLN A 115 -1.34 25.12 12.15
N ILE A 116 -0.06 25.31 11.82
CA ILE A 116 0.74 26.46 12.30
C ILE A 116 0.50 27.74 11.46
N LYS A 117 -0.36 27.69 10.42
CA LYS A 117 -0.57 28.80 9.48
C LYS A 117 -1.99 29.39 9.45
N ASN A 118 -2.84 29.09 10.43
CA ASN A 118 -4.13 29.75 10.63
C ASN A 118 -4.20 30.40 12.00
#